data_AF-A0A949XVQ0-F1
#
_entry.id   AF-A0A949XVQ0-F1
#
_cell.length_a   1.000
_cell.length_b   1.000
_cell.length_c   1.000
_cell.angle_alpha   90.00
_cell.angle_beta   90.00
_cell.angle_gamma   90.00
#
_symmetry.space_group_name_H-M   'P 1'
#
loop_
_entity.id
_entity.type
_entity.pdbx_description
1 polymer ?
#
loop_
_entity_poly.entity_id
_entity_poly.type
_entity_poly.pdbx_seq_one_letter_code
_entity_poly.pdbx_strand_id
1 'polypeptide(L)'
;MDKPAPNGRGGHAAPTTHDHPGTPWRRHADALADWTLARVVVRRDVYGTYYQAGGQFKQMTAHAPLTRNVLIRHYRGEATIGTHLVSPDNLCTSVAADIDAHDDSADPDRNWRCALATAELLAGYALRPLVVDSNGKGGYHGLAFFKKPIAAAVAWWLGAQLRDVLEAAGFPPVEFFPKQGGVTLATPYGNWIRLPGKHHKRDHWSRIYDPEAGRWLEGEDAVQRLVAVAGDAPGRLLDAFR
;
A
#
# COMPACT_ATOMS: atom_id res chain seq x y z
N MET A 1 72.34 -6.41 -6.64
CA MET A 1 71.37 -6.01 -5.59
C MET A 1 70.02 -5.92 -6.26
N ASP A 2 69.34 -7.06 -6.39
CA ASP A 2 68.06 -7.19 -7.08
C ASP A 2 66.91 -6.86 -6.12
N LYS A 3 66.03 -5.95 -6.55
CA LYS A 3 64.81 -5.59 -5.82
C LYS A 3 63.75 -6.69 -5.99
N PRO A 4 63.02 -7.08 -4.94
CA PRO A 4 61.95 -8.06 -5.04
C PRO A 4 60.67 -7.42 -5.61
N ALA A 5 59.93 -8.22 -6.39
CA ALA A 5 58.62 -7.88 -6.95
C ALA A 5 57.53 -7.77 -5.87
N PRO A 6 56.52 -6.90 -6.05
CA PRO A 6 55.40 -6.83 -5.11
C PRO A 6 54.38 -7.96 -5.36
N ASN A 7 54.16 -8.72 -4.29
CA ASN A 7 53.07 -9.66 -4.10
C ASN A 7 51.70 -8.95 -4.03
N GLY A 8 50.65 -9.68 -4.43
CA GLY A 8 49.33 -9.56 -3.83
C GLY A 8 48.30 -8.78 -4.64
N ARG A 9 47.72 -9.42 -5.67
CA ARG A 9 46.38 -9.07 -6.13
C ARG A 9 45.41 -9.47 -5.01
N GLY A 10 45.00 -8.49 -4.20
CA GLY A 10 43.82 -8.62 -3.36
C GLY A 10 42.62 -8.87 -4.25
N GLY A 11 42.02 -10.05 -4.13
CA GLY A 11 40.77 -10.36 -4.81
C GLY A 11 39.70 -9.40 -4.34
N HIS A 12 39.26 -8.51 -5.23
CA HIS A 12 37.98 -7.84 -5.06
C HIS A 12 36.91 -8.93 -5.02
N ALA A 13 36.28 -9.09 -3.87
CA ALA A 13 35.04 -9.85 -3.76
C ALA A 13 34.06 -9.29 -4.82
N ALA A 14 33.58 -10.17 -5.69
CA ALA A 14 32.58 -9.83 -6.67
C ALA A 14 31.34 -9.24 -5.96
N PRO A 15 30.65 -8.25 -6.56
CA PRO A 15 29.43 -7.72 -5.98
C PRO A 15 28.41 -8.86 -5.85
N THR A 16 27.88 -9.03 -4.63
CA THR A 16 26.73 -9.90 -4.39
C THR A 16 25.63 -9.50 -5.35
N THR A 17 25.20 -10.43 -6.21
CA THR A 17 24.02 -10.25 -7.07
C THR A 17 22.86 -9.82 -6.18
N HIS A 18 22.45 -8.55 -6.27
CA HIS A 18 21.24 -8.11 -5.60
C HIS A 18 20.08 -8.93 -6.18
N ASP A 19 19.43 -9.73 -5.33
CA ASP A 19 18.22 -10.47 -5.70
C ASP A 19 17.24 -9.51 -6.38
N HIS A 20 16.54 -9.99 -7.43
CA HIS A 20 15.46 -9.26 -8.07
C HIS A 20 14.48 -8.71 -6.99
N PRO A 21 14.01 -7.45 -7.04
CA PRO A 21 13.22 -6.85 -5.95
C PRO A 21 11.98 -7.65 -5.55
N GLY A 22 11.39 -8.38 -6.49
CA GLY A 22 10.27 -9.31 -6.26
C GLY A 22 10.60 -10.66 -5.59
N THR A 23 11.87 -11.03 -5.45
CA THR A 23 12.26 -12.33 -4.85
C THR A 23 11.79 -12.45 -3.39
N PRO A 24 12.01 -11.47 -2.51
CA PRO A 24 11.49 -11.53 -1.14
C PRO A 24 9.95 -11.59 -1.08
N TRP A 25 9.26 -10.84 -1.93
CA TRP A 25 7.80 -10.87 -2.01
C TRP A 25 7.26 -12.26 -2.36
N ARG A 26 7.90 -12.95 -3.31
CA ARG A 26 7.55 -14.34 -3.68
C ARG A 26 7.84 -15.31 -2.54
N ARG A 27 9.00 -15.16 -1.89
CA ARG A 27 9.48 -16.01 -0.78
C ARG A 27 8.51 -15.96 0.42
N HIS A 28 7.98 -14.78 0.71
CA HIS A 28 7.09 -14.52 1.86
C HIS A 28 5.62 -14.39 1.49
N ALA A 29 5.23 -14.82 0.28
CA ALA A 29 3.86 -14.65 -0.23
C ALA A 29 2.80 -15.26 0.72
N ASP A 30 3.13 -16.37 1.36
CA ASP A 30 2.29 -17.03 2.36
C ASP A 30 2.06 -16.16 3.61
N ALA A 31 3.13 -15.65 4.21
CA ALA A 31 3.05 -14.79 5.39
C ALA A 31 2.33 -13.47 5.09
N LEU A 32 2.57 -12.89 3.91
CA LEU A 32 1.88 -11.71 3.43
C LEU A 32 0.38 -11.97 3.24
N ALA A 33 0.01 -13.10 2.63
CA ALA A 33 -1.40 -13.47 2.46
C ALA A 33 -2.13 -13.64 3.81
N ASP A 34 -1.48 -14.28 4.79
CA ASP A 34 -2.03 -14.44 6.14
C ASP A 34 -2.18 -13.10 6.85
N TRP A 35 -1.18 -12.22 6.73
CA TRP A 35 -1.26 -10.85 7.21
C TRP A 35 -2.44 -10.08 6.59
N THR A 36 -2.62 -10.15 5.26
CA THR A 36 -3.72 -9.46 4.58
C THR A 36 -5.08 -9.95 5.07
N LEU A 37 -5.26 -11.27 5.19
CA LEU A 37 -6.51 -11.87 5.69
C LEU A 37 -6.82 -11.46 7.13
N ALA A 38 -5.78 -11.26 7.95
CA ALA A 38 -5.94 -10.93 9.36
C ALA A 38 -6.10 -9.42 9.62
N ARG A 39 -5.52 -8.56 8.78
CA ARG A 39 -5.37 -7.11 9.05
C ARG A 39 -6.07 -6.19 8.07
N VAL A 40 -6.28 -6.63 6.83
CA VAL A 40 -6.73 -5.76 5.73
C VAL A 40 -8.13 -6.14 5.24
N VAL A 41 -8.44 -7.44 5.21
CA VAL A 41 -9.68 -7.94 4.60
C VAL A 41 -10.88 -7.74 5.51
N VAL A 42 -11.87 -6.97 5.04
CA VAL A 42 -13.19 -6.80 5.70
C VAL A 42 -14.32 -7.59 5.05
N ARG A 43 -14.08 -8.17 3.87
CA ARG A 43 -15.04 -9.02 3.14
C ARG A 43 -14.31 -10.01 2.24
N ARG A 44 -14.91 -11.17 2.01
CA ARG A 44 -14.26 -12.29 1.30
C ARG A 44 -15.05 -12.81 0.10
N ASP A 45 -16.19 -12.22 -0.20
CA ASP A 45 -17.09 -12.60 -1.29
C ASP A 45 -16.68 -12.01 -2.65
N VAL A 46 -15.92 -10.91 -2.66
CA VAL A 46 -15.41 -10.23 -3.86
C VAL A 46 -14.01 -9.66 -3.64
N TYR A 47 -13.31 -9.35 -4.73
CA TYR A 47 -12.05 -8.60 -4.70
C TYR A 47 -11.83 -7.78 -5.98
N GLY A 48 -11.02 -6.73 -5.90
CA GLY A 48 -10.59 -5.96 -7.06
C GLY A 48 -9.48 -6.67 -7.83
N THR A 49 -9.50 -6.63 -9.16
CA THR A 49 -8.44 -7.22 -9.98
C THR A 49 -8.23 -6.49 -11.30
N TYR A 50 -7.14 -6.83 -11.98
CA TYR A 50 -6.80 -6.32 -13.30
C TYR A 50 -6.79 -7.44 -14.32
N TYR A 51 -7.21 -7.13 -15.54
CA TYR A 51 -7.18 -8.04 -16.68
C TYR A 51 -6.77 -7.28 -17.94
N GLN A 52 -6.28 -8.00 -18.94
CA GLN A 52 -5.93 -7.43 -20.24
C GLN A 52 -7.10 -7.62 -21.21
N ALA A 53 -7.49 -6.53 -21.89
CA ALA A 53 -8.44 -6.57 -22.98
C ALA A 53 -8.02 -5.55 -24.04
N GLY A 54 -7.84 -6.00 -25.28
CA GLY A 54 -7.41 -5.14 -26.39
C GLY A 54 -6.04 -4.48 -26.17
N GLY A 55 -5.08 -5.18 -25.55
CA GLY A 55 -3.76 -4.63 -25.25
C GLY A 55 -3.70 -3.64 -24.08
N GLN A 56 -4.83 -3.34 -23.44
CA GLN A 56 -4.91 -2.44 -22.30
C GLN A 56 -5.24 -3.20 -21.01
N PHE A 57 -4.66 -2.77 -19.91
CA PHE A 57 -5.09 -3.22 -18.58
C PHE A 57 -6.36 -2.50 -18.18
N LYS A 58 -7.38 -3.27 -17.83
CA LYS A 58 -8.64 -2.81 -17.26
C LYS A 58 -8.78 -3.34 -15.83
N GLN A 59 -9.48 -2.59 -15.01
CA GLN A 59 -9.76 -2.95 -13.62
C GLN A 59 -11.23 -3.42 -13.50
N MET A 60 -11.49 -4.40 -12.65
CA MET A 60 -12.84 -4.90 -12.38
C MET A 60 -12.96 -5.39 -10.94
N THR A 61 -14.21 -5.53 -10.47
CA THR A 61 -14.51 -6.35 -9.29
C THR A 61 -14.72 -7.78 -9.75
N ALA A 62 -13.92 -8.72 -9.25
CA ALA A 62 -14.16 -10.14 -9.41
C ALA A 62 -15.25 -10.59 -8.43
N HIS A 63 -16.36 -11.08 -8.96
CA HIS A 63 -17.46 -11.67 -8.18
C HIS A 63 -17.13 -13.11 -7.80
N ALA A 64 -16.03 -13.29 -7.06
CA ALA A 64 -15.50 -14.57 -6.64
C ALA A 64 -14.84 -14.45 -5.25
N PRO A 65 -14.77 -15.54 -4.49
CA PRO A 65 -14.20 -15.49 -3.14
C PRO A 65 -12.73 -15.04 -3.12
N LEU A 66 -12.40 -14.08 -2.25
CA LEU A 66 -11.03 -13.71 -1.92
C LEU A 66 -10.43 -14.78 -1.01
N THR A 67 -9.77 -15.76 -1.61
CA THR A 67 -9.11 -16.86 -0.89
C THR A 67 -7.66 -16.53 -0.57
N ARG A 68 -7.08 -17.26 0.40
CA ARG A 68 -5.63 -17.23 0.68
C ARG A 68 -4.79 -17.43 -0.58
N ASN A 69 -5.20 -18.35 -1.45
CA ASN A 69 -4.47 -18.65 -2.69
C ASN A 69 -4.47 -17.48 -3.68
N VAL A 70 -5.58 -16.72 -3.76
CA VAL A 70 -5.64 -15.48 -4.57
C VAL A 70 -4.61 -14.46 -4.08
N LEU A 71 -4.48 -14.31 -2.76
CA LEU A 71 -3.50 -13.42 -2.14
C LEU A 71 -2.05 -13.90 -2.35
N ILE A 72 -1.78 -15.20 -2.25
CA ILE A 72 -0.45 -15.75 -2.55
C ILE A 72 -0.04 -15.44 -3.99
N ARG A 73 -0.94 -15.67 -4.95
CA ARG A 73 -0.70 -15.34 -6.38
C ARG A 73 -0.42 -13.85 -6.56
N HIS A 74 -1.12 -13.00 -5.80
CA HIS A 74 -0.84 -11.57 -5.79
C HIS A 74 0.59 -11.26 -5.35
N TYR A 75 1.01 -11.76 -4.20
CA TYR A 75 2.34 -11.52 -3.65
C TYR A 75 3.47 -12.20 -4.44
N ARG A 76 3.15 -13.23 -5.22
CA ARG A 76 4.06 -13.80 -6.22
C ARG A 76 4.13 -12.98 -7.52
N GLY A 77 3.30 -11.94 -7.68
CA GLY A 77 3.26 -11.12 -8.89
C GLY A 77 2.67 -11.84 -10.10
N GLU A 78 1.89 -12.90 -9.86
CA GLU A 78 1.14 -13.67 -10.88
C GLU A 78 -0.24 -13.06 -11.16
N ALA A 79 -0.73 -12.23 -10.23
CA ALA A 79 -1.93 -11.42 -10.37
C ALA A 79 -1.74 -10.10 -9.61
N THR A 80 -2.54 -9.09 -9.94
CA THR A 80 -2.62 -7.86 -9.13
C THR A 80 -4.03 -7.75 -8.57
N ILE A 81 -4.12 -7.71 -7.24
CA ILE A 81 -5.38 -7.75 -6.50
C ILE A 81 -5.51 -6.48 -5.66
N GLY A 82 -6.75 -6.04 -5.46
CA GLY A 82 -7.12 -5.03 -4.49
C GLY A 82 -8.23 -5.52 -3.57
N THR A 83 -8.34 -4.90 -2.41
CA THR A 83 -9.36 -5.23 -1.40
C THR A 83 -10.37 -4.11 -1.30
N HIS A 84 -11.64 -4.47 -1.20
CA HIS A 84 -12.70 -3.53 -0.82
C HIS A 84 -12.54 -3.15 0.66
N LEU A 85 -12.76 -1.88 0.99
CA LEU A 85 -12.51 -1.34 2.34
C LEU A 85 -13.76 -1.30 3.22
N VAL A 86 -14.93 -1.64 2.69
CA VAL A 86 -16.20 -1.62 3.42
C VAL A 86 -16.84 -3.02 3.38
N SER A 87 -17.12 -3.56 4.58
CA SER A 87 -17.86 -4.82 4.73
C SER A 87 -19.35 -4.63 4.43
N PRO A 88 -20.12 -5.71 4.19
CA PRO A 88 -21.58 -5.63 4.11
C PRO A 88 -22.25 -5.00 5.34
N ASP A 89 -21.62 -5.14 6.52
CA ASP A 89 -22.09 -4.55 7.79
C ASP A 89 -21.57 -3.12 8.02
N ASN A 90 -21.06 -2.45 6.98
CA ASN A 90 -20.49 -1.10 7.05
C ASN A 90 -19.34 -0.95 8.04
N LEU A 91 -18.49 -1.98 8.14
CA LEU A 91 -17.26 -1.95 8.92
C LEU A 91 -16.03 -1.78 8.01
N CYS A 92 -14.96 -1.24 8.58
CA CYS A 92 -13.72 -0.90 7.90
C CYS A 92 -12.51 -1.19 8.79
N THR A 93 -11.41 -1.71 8.24
CA THR A 93 -10.16 -1.99 8.97
C THR A 93 -9.00 -1.07 8.59
N SER A 94 -9.20 -0.14 7.67
CA SER A 94 -8.12 0.76 7.25
C SER A 94 -8.65 2.02 6.59
N VAL A 95 -7.87 3.10 6.66
CA VAL A 95 -8.01 4.24 5.76
C VAL A 95 -6.84 4.21 4.78
N ALA A 96 -7.12 4.55 3.53
CA ALA A 96 -6.09 4.64 2.50
C ALA A 96 -6.20 5.97 1.76
N ALA A 97 -5.05 6.52 1.39
CA ALA A 97 -4.92 7.68 0.54
C ALA A 97 -4.19 7.26 -0.73
N ASP A 98 -4.75 7.53 -1.90
CA ASP A 98 -4.12 7.28 -3.19
C ASP A 98 -3.70 8.62 -3.82
N ILE A 99 -2.39 8.79 -3.98
CA ILE A 99 -1.76 9.98 -4.53
C ILE A 99 -1.23 9.57 -5.90
N ASP A 100 -1.99 9.92 -6.92
CA ASP A 100 -1.75 9.43 -8.28
C ASP A 100 -0.61 10.18 -8.99
N ALA A 101 0.16 9.41 -9.76
CA ALA A 101 1.04 9.90 -10.81
C ALA A 101 0.73 9.13 -12.09
N HIS A 102 -0.42 9.45 -12.70
CA HIS A 102 -1.00 8.68 -13.79
C HIS A 102 -0.66 9.23 -15.19
N ASP A 103 -0.19 10.47 -15.30
CA ASP A 103 0.26 11.10 -16.54
C ASP A 103 1.66 11.73 -16.39
N ASP A 104 2.22 12.17 -17.52
CA ASP A 104 3.56 12.78 -17.58
C ASP A 104 3.60 14.21 -17.00
N SER A 105 2.46 14.75 -16.56
CA SER A 105 2.37 16.07 -15.91
C SER A 105 2.45 15.99 -14.37
N ALA A 106 2.42 14.78 -13.81
CA ALA A 106 2.57 14.57 -12.38
C ALA A 106 3.93 15.07 -11.89
N ASP A 107 3.93 15.86 -10.82
CA ASP A 107 5.13 16.36 -10.13
C ASP A 107 5.49 15.37 -9.00
N PRO A 108 6.53 14.52 -9.16
CA PRO A 108 6.85 13.49 -8.18
C PRO A 108 7.28 14.05 -6.82
N ASP A 109 7.91 15.24 -6.80
CA ASP A 109 8.36 15.89 -5.57
C ASP A 109 7.18 16.49 -4.80
N ARG A 110 6.21 17.07 -5.52
CA ARG A 110 4.95 17.54 -4.92
C ARG A 110 4.10 16.37 -4.41
N ASN A 111 4.02 15.27 -5.16
CA ASN A 111 3.35 14.05 -4.70
C ASN A 111 4.04 13.45 -3.48
N TRP A 112 5.38 13.47 -3.44
CA TRP A 112 6.13 12.99 -2.29
C TRP A 112 5.86 13.81 -1.02
N ARG A 113 5.91 15.14 -1.12
CA ARG A 113 5.54 16.03 0.00
C ARG A 113 4.10 15.82 0.45
N CYS A 114 3.18 15.58 -0.50
CA CYS A 114 1.79 15.25 -0.18
C CYS A 114 1.67 13.93 0.58
N ALA A 115 2.43 12.90 0.20
CA ALA A 115 2.45 11.61 0.88
C ALA A 115 2.96 11.72 2.31
N LEU A 116 4.02 12.51 2.54
CA LEU A 116 4.52 12.81 3.89
C LEU A 116 3.50 13.58 4.73
N ALA A 117 2.91 14.65 4.19
CA ALA A 117 1.88 15.43 4.88
C ALA A 117 0.66 14.56 5.24
N THR A 118 0.24 13.67 4.33
CA THR A 118 -0.83 12.71 4.59
C THR A 118 -0.49 11.78 5.75
N ALA A 119 0.74 11.27 5.80
CA ALA A 119 1.21 10.42 6.88
C ALA A 119 1.24 11.17 8.23
N GLU A 120 1.71 12.42 8.24
CA GLU A 120 1.72 13.27 9.43
C GLU A 120 0.29 13.54 9.96
N LEU A 121 -0.65 13.84 9.08
CA LEU A 121 -2.06 14.05 9.45
C LEU A 121 -2.69 12.79 10.05
N LEU A 122 -2.45 11.62 9.44
CA LEU A 122 -2.88 10.34 10.00
C LEU A 122 -2.25 10.06 11.37
N ALA A 123 -0.97 10.39 11.54
CA ALA A 123 -0.27 10.26 12.83
C ALA A 123 -0.86 11.18 13.91
N GLY A 124 -1.42 12.32 13.53
CA GLY A 124 -2.20 13.20 14.41
C GLY A 124 -3.37 12.49 15.10
N TYR A 125 -3.90 11.41 14.52
CA TYR A 125 -4.95 10.57 15.11
C TYR A 125 -4.41 9.34 15.87
N ALA A 126 -3.11 9.34 16.23
CA ALA A 126 -2.42 8.23 16.87
C ALA A 126 -2.40 6.94 16.03
N LEU A 127 -2.44 7.09 14.70
CA LEU A 127 -2.24 6.00 13.75
C LEU A 127 -0.77 5.98 13.29
N ARG A 128 -0.26 4.82 12.88
CA ARG A 128 1.09 4.65 12.34
C ARG A 128 0.98 4.29 10.86
N PRO A 129 0.80 5.28 9.97
CA PRO A 129 0.63 5.01 8.56
C PRO A 129 1.90 4.45 7.92
N LEU A 130 1.71 3.68 6.86
CA LEU A 130 2.74 3.35 5.90
C LEU A 130 2.63 4.28 4.71
N VAL A 131 3.77 4.79 4.23
CA VAL A 131 3.86 5.40 2.90
C VAL A 131 4.47 4.38 1.95
N VAL A 132 3.74 4.04 0.90
CA VAL A 132 4.08 2.98 -0.04
C VAL A 132 4.28 3.56 -1.44
N ASP A 133 5.44 3.34 -2.05
CA ASP A 133 5.66 3.64 -3.46
C ASP A 133 4.84 2.66 -4.31
N SER A 134 3.76 3.18 -4.90
CA SER A 134 2.74 2.35 -5.53
C SER A 134 3.08 2.00 -6.97
N ASN A 135 3.90 2.78 -7.66
CA ASN A 135 4.09 2.65 -9.11
C ASN A 135 5.52 2.92 -9.65
N GLY A 136 6.47 3.36 -8.80
CA GLY A 136 7.85 3.67 -9.18
C GLY A 136 8.02 4.95 -9.99
N LYS A 137 6.99 5.80 -10.04
CA LYS A 137 6.87 6.99 -10.90
C LYS A 137 6.34 8.22 -10.13
N GLY A 138 6.39 8.19 -8.79
CA GLY A 138 5.86 9.27 -7.94
C GLY A 138 4.40 9.11 -7.54
N GLY A 139 3.81 7.93 -7.75
CA GLY A 139 2.52 7.58 -7.16
C GLY A 139 2.71 6.88 -5.81
N TYR A 140 1.91 7.26 -4.81
CA TYR A 140 2.06 6.79 -3.44
C TYR A 140 0.72 6.37 -2.84
N HIS A 141 0.74 5.34 -2.01
CA HIS A 141 -0.36 5.07 -1.09
C HIS A 141 0.03 5.45 0.34
N GLY A 142 -0.81 6.19 1.04
CA GLY A 142 -0.77 6.32 2.50
C GLY A 142 -1.75 5.34 3.13
N LEU A 143 -1.27 4.37 3.92
CA LEU A 143 -2.11 3.29 4.47
C LEU A 143 -2.04 3.27 6.00
N ALA A 144 -3.17 3.43 6.69
CA ALA A 144 -3.26 3.22 8.14
C ALA A 144 -4.30 2.14 8.46
N PHE A 145 -3.95 1.23 9.37
CA PHE A 145 -4.76 0.05 9.71
C PHE A 145 -5.27 0.13 11.14
N PHE A 146 -6.51 -0.28 11.36
CA PHE A 146 -7.14 -0.32 12.68
C PHE A 146 -6.97 -1.70 13.30
N LYS A 147 -6.64 -1.73 14.60
CA LYS A 147 -6.48 -2.97 15.37
C LYS A 147 -7.78 -3.79 15.47
N LYS A 148 -8.93 -3.11 15.37
CA LYS A 148 -10.26 -3.70 15.29
C LYS A 148 -11.06 -2.96 14.21
N PRO A 149 -11.99 -3.63 13.52
CA PRO A 149 -12.89 -2.95 12.60
C PRO A 149 -13.66 -1.81 13.29
N ILE A 150 -13.82 -0.69 12.60
CA ILE A 150 -14.64 0.45 13.02
C ILE A 150 -15.76 0.69 12.00
N ALA A 151 -16.73 1.55 12.31
CA ALA A 151 -17.73 1.98 11.34
C ALA A 151 -17.06 2.67 10.14
N ALA A 152 -17.41 2.27 8.92
CA ALA A 152 -16.87 2.83 7.70
C ALA A 152 -17.11 4.34 7.57
N ALA A 153 -18.20 4.85 8.14
CA ALA A 153 -18.50 6.28 8.22
C ALA A 153 -17.40 7.08 8.95
N VAL A 154 -16.77 6.51 9.98
CA VAL A 154 -15.66 7.16 10.71
C VAL A 154 -14.42 7.26 9.83
N ALA A 155 -14.06 6.17 9.14
CA ALA A 155 -12.90 6.15 8.24
C ALA A 155 -13.10 7.07 7.03
N TRP A 156 -14.32 7.11 6.48
CA TRP A 156 -14.71 8.01 5.41
C TRP A 156 -14.64 9.48 5.85
N TRP A 157 -15.19 9.80 7.03
CA TRP A 157 -15.12 11.13 7.62
C TRP A 157 -13.66 11.58 7.78
N LEU A 158 -12.80 10.73 8.32
CA LEU A 158 -11.37 11.02 8.44
C LEU A 158 -10.76 11.36 7.08
N GLY A 159 -10.99 10.53 6.07
CA GLY A 159 -10.51 10.81 4.71
C GLY A 159 -11.01 12.15 4.16
N ALA A 160 -12.26 12.53 4.45
CA ALA A 160 -12.80 13.83 4.06
C ALA A 160 -12.09 14.98 4.77
N GLN A 161 -11.88 14.90 6.10
CA GLN A 161 -11.16 15.94 6.85
C GLN A 161 -9.73 16.12 6.33
N LEU A 162 -9.02 15.02 6.07
CA LEU A 162 -7.65 15.06 5.57
C LEU A 162 -7.57 15.68 4.18
N ARG A 163 -8.51 15.33 3.30
CA ARG A 163 -8.61 15.93 1.96
C ARG A 163 -8.76 17.44 2.06
N ASP A 164 -9.69 17.94 2.86
CA ASP A 164 -9.96 19.38 2.98
C ASP A 164 -8.71 20.14 3.49
N VAL A 165 -7.97 19.56 4.44
CA VAL A 165 -6.71 20.14 4.94
C VAL A 165 -5.62 20.15 3.86
N LEU A 166 -5.45 19.05 3.12
CA LEU A 166 -4.45 18.95 2.06
C LEU A 166 -4.75 19.91 0.90
N GLU A 167 -6.02 20.01 0.50
CA GLU A 167 -6.48 20.95 -0.53
C GLU A 167 -6.25 22.40 -0.12
N ALA A 168 -6.60 22.77 1.12
CA ALA A 168 -6.34 24.10 1.66
C ALA A 168 -4.84 24.44 1.72
N ALA A 169 -3.99 23.44 1.94
CA ALA A 169 -2.53 23.58 1.91
C ALA A 169 -1.94 23.58 0.48
N GLY A 170 -2.77 23.48 -0.56
CA GLY A 170 -2.33 23.51 -1.95
C GLY A 170 -1.58 22.25 -2.38
N PHE A 171 -1.90 21.09 -1.80
CA PHE A 171 -1.42 19.78 -2.28
C PHE A 171 -2.24 19.29 -3.48
N PRO A 172 -1.74 18.29 -4.25
CA PRO A 172 -2.54 17.66 -5.31
C PRO A 172 -3.79 17.01 -4.72
N PRO A 173 -4.84 16.80 -5.54
CA PRO A 173 -5.99 16.00 -5.13
C PRO A 173 -5.54 14.61 -4.67
N VAL A 174 -6.08 14.17 -3.53
CA VAL A 174 -5.81 12.85 -2.96
C VAL A 174 -7.12 12.07 -2.89
N GLU A 175 -7.14 10.87 -3.46
CA GLU A 175 -8.30 10.00 -3.34
C GLU A 175 -8.25 9.21 -2.04
N PHE A 176 -9.15 9.51 -1.11
CA PHE A 176 -9.27 8.75 0.15
C PHE A 176 -10.26 7.60 0.05
N PHE A 177 -9.92 6.50 0.71
CA PHE A 177 -10.72 5.29 0.84
C PHE A 177 -10.95 4.96 2.33
N PRO A 178 -12.16 4.53 2.71
CA PRO A 178 -13.31 4.29 1.83
C PRO A 178 -13.89 5.61 1.25
N LYS A 179 -14.28 5.60 -0.03
CA LYS A 179 -14.83 6.80 -0.72
C LYS A 179 -16.24 7.19 -0.23
N GLN A 180 -16.86 6.32 0.57
CA GLN A 180 -18.20 6.52 1.13
C GLN A 180 -18.28 5.88 2.53
N GLY A 181 -19.18 6.40 3.37
CA GLY A 181 -19.36 5.92 4.75
C GLY A 181 -20.07 4.58 4.90
N GLY A 182 -20.56 3.98 3.81
CA GLY A 182 -21.22 2.68 3.83
C GLY A 182 -21.59 2.18 2.44
N VAL A 183 -21.98 0.91 2.36
CA VAL A 183 -22.56 0.24 1.20
C VAL A 183 -24.05 0.00 1.42
N THR A 184 -24.79 -0.14 0.32
CA THR A 184 -26.23 -0.44 0.32
C THR A 184 -26.49 -1.60 -0.61
N LEU A 185 -27.71 -2.14 -0.63
CA LEU A 185 -28.07 -3.18 -1.61
C LEU A 185 -27.93 -2.72 -3.07
N ALA A 186 -28.09 -1.43 -3.34
CA ALA A 186 -27.89 -0.85 -4.68
C ALA A 186 -26.41 -0.65 -5.02
N THR A 187 -25.53 -0.51 -4.02
CA THR A 187 -24.08 -0.34 -4.20
C THR A 187 -23.33 -1.22 -3.19
N PRO A 188 -23.35 -2.55 -3.37
CA PRO A 188 -23.05 -3.50 -2.29
C PRO A 188 -21.55 -3.71 -2.02
N TYR A 189 -20.68 -3.24 -2.92
CA TYR A 189 -19.23 -3.52 -2.85
C TYR A 189 -18.39 -2.31 -2.46
N GLY A 190 -18.88 -1.11 -2.77
CA GLY A 190 -18.07 0.09 -2.63
C GLY A 190 -16.83 0.08 -3.52
N ASN A 191 -15.77 0.74 -3.06
CA ASN A 191 -14.52 0.91 -3.79
C ASN A 191 -13.41 0.03 -3.18
N TRP A 192 -12.41 -0.30 -4.00
CA TRP A 192 -11.26 -1.09 -3.58
C TRP A 192 -9.95 -0.36 -3.88
N ILE A 193 -8.91 -0.68 -3.11
CA ILE A 193 -7.55 -0.19 -3.36
C ILE A 193 -6.62 -1.38 -3.62
N ARG A 194 -5.66 -1.20 -4.53
CA ARG A 194 -4.64 -2.22 -4.83
C ARG A 194 -3.77 -2.49 -3.60
N LEU A 195 -3.51 -3.76 -3.32
CA LEU A 195 -2.58 -4.18 -2.27
C LEU A 195 -1.12 -3.85 -2.66
N PRO A 196 -0.23 -3.57 -1.68
CA PRO A 196 1.21 -3.48 -1.94
C PRO A 196 1.76 -4.76 -2.58
N GLY A 197 2.69 -4.64 -3.52
CA GLY A 197 3.26 -5.77 -4.24
C GLY A 197 3.67 -5.39 -5.66
N LYS A 198 3.54 -6.32 -6.61
CA LYS A 198 3.87 -6.04 -8.02
C LYS A 198 2.84 -5.12 -8.68
N HIS A 199 3.33 -4.08 -9.35
CA HIS A 199 2.50 -3.20 -10.17
C HIS A 199 1.99 -3.92 -11.43
N HIS A 200 0.71 -3.73 -11.78
CA HIS A 200 0.07 -4.44 -12.88
C HIS A 200 0.65 -4.13 -14.28
N LYS A 201 1.15 -2.91 -14.53
CA LYS A 201 1.74 -2.49 -15.83
C LYS A 201 3.27 -2.45 -15.88
N ARG A 202 3.95 -2.52 -14.74
CA ARG A 202 5.38 -2.16 -14.62
C ARG A 202 6.11 -3.24 -13.86
N ASP A 203 7.39 -3.43 -14.17
CA ASP A 203 8.26 -4.25 -13.33
C ASP A 203 8.70 -3.44 -12.10
N HIS A 204 7.71 -3.05 -11.30
CA HIS A 204 7.86 -2.32 -10.06
C HIS A 204 7.27 -3.15 -8.94
N TRP A 205 8.01 -3.25 -7.84
CA TRP A 205 7.55 -3.84 -6.60
C TRP A 205 7.49 -2.75 -5.55
N SER A 206 6.41 -2.74 -4.77
CA SER A 206 6.21 -1.72 -3.75
C SER A 206 7.42 -1.58 -2.83
N ARG A 207 7.71 -0.33 -2.47
CA ARG A 207 8.70 0.05 -1.46
C ARG A 207 7.96 0.74 -0.33
N ILE A 208 8.48 0.66 0.89
CA ILE A 208 7.85 1.28 2.07
C ILE A 208 8.82 2.31 2.62
N TYR A 209 8.36 3.53 2.84
CA TYR A 209 9.22 4.54 3.45
C TYR A 209 9.36 4.30 4.95
N ASP A 210 10.60 4.36 5.43
CA ASP A 210 10.94 4.39 6.84
C ASP A 210 11.21 5.84 7.25
N PRO A 211 10.28 6.48 7.99
CA PRO A 211 10.45 7.86 8.41
C PRO A 211 11.53 8.02 9.50
N GLU A 212 11.83 6.98 10.28
CA GLU A 212 12.84 7.04 11.34
C GLU A 212 14.25 7.01 10.74
N ALA A 213 14.46 6.12 9.75
CA ALA A 213 15.73 6.02 9.04
C ALA A 213 15.85 6.98 7.84
N GLY A 214 14.77 7.66 7.46
CA GLY A 214 14.73 8.58 6.33
C GLY A 214 15.00 7.92 4.96
N ARG A 215 14.67 6.63 4.81
CA ARG A 215 15.02 5.83 3.61
C ARG A 215 13.87 4.97 3.11
N TRP A 216 13.94 4.56 1.85
CA TRP A 216 13.06 3.52 1.31
C TRP A 216 13.53 2.13 1.74
N LEU A 217 12.60 1.35 2.28
CA LEU A 217 12.74 -0.09 2.48
C LEU A 217 12.32 -0.80 1.20
N GLU A 218 13.13 -1.76 0.76
CA GLU A 218 12.93 -2.54 -0.46
C GLU A 218 13.13 -4.02 -0.17
N GLY A 219 12.59 -4.89 -1.04
CA GLY A 219 12.78 -6.34 -0.92
C GLY A 219 12.39 -6.90 0.45
N GLU A 220 13.36 -7.51 1.13
CA GLU A 220 13.16 -8.17 2.43
C GLU A 220 12.68 -7.19 3.50
N ASP A 221 13.33 -6.02 3.63
CA ASP A 221 12.97 -5.00 4.63
C ASP A 221 11.53 -4.51 4.44
N ALA A 222 11.10 -4.30 3.19
CA ALA A 222 9.74 -3.85 2.89
C ALA A 222 8.70 -4.91 3.29
N VAL A 223 8.96 -6.16 2.97
CA VAL A 223 8.08 -7.28 3.31
C VAL A 223 7.95 -7.44 4.82
N GLN A 224 9.07 -7.44 5.54
CA GLN A 224 9.07 -7.55 7.00
C GLN A 224 8.33 -6.38 7.65
N ARG A 225 8.54 -5.15 7.14
CA ARG A 225 7.84 -3.97 7.63
C ARG A 225 6.32 -4.10 7.49
N LEU A 226 5.85 -4.67 6.38
CA LEU A 226 4.42 -4.87 6.11
C LEU A 226 3.82 -5.94 7.03
N VAL A 227 4.44 -7.11 7.13
CA VAL A 227 3.99 -8.22 8.00
C VAL A 227 3.94 -7.83 9.47
N ALA A 228 4.83 -6.92 9.91
CA ALA A 228 4.86 -6.43 11.28
C ALA A 228 3.70 -5.49 11.64
N VAL A 229 2.90 -5.03 10.67
CA VAL A 229 1.77 -4.13 10.94
C VAL A 229 0.64 -4.85 11.64
N ALA A 230 0.42 -4.52 12.91
CA ALA A 230 -0.68 -5.05 13.72
C ALA A 230 -1.98 -4.20 13.69
N GLY A 231 -1.89 -2.96 13.17
CA GLY A 231 -2.91 -1.93 13.28
C GLY A 231 -2.93 -1.21 14.64
N ASP A 232 -3.55 -0.04 14.67
CA ASP A 232 -3.54 0.87 15.82
C ASP A 232 -4.92 0.96 16.48
N ALA A 233 -4.93 1.31 17.77
CA ALA A 233 -6.19 1.53 18.49
C ALA A 233 -6.80 2.87 18.04
N PRO A 234 -8.03 2.89 17.51
CA PRO A 234 -8.61 4.09 16.89
C PRO A 234 -9.21 5.07 17.92
N GLY A 235 -8.79 5.04 19.19
CA GLY A 235 -9.43 5.80 20.28
C GLY A 235 -9.50 7.29 19.99
N ARG A 236 -8.36 7.91 19.66
CA ARG A 236 -8.29 9.34 19.34
C ARG A 236 -9.13 9.71 18.11
N LEU A 237 -9.18 8.83 17.11
CA LEU A 237 -10.05 9.00 15.95
C LEU A 237 -11.54 8.95 16.33
N LEU A 238 -11.94 7.96 17.12
CA LEU A 238 -13.33 7.80 17.56
C LEU A 238 -13.79 8.96 18.44
N ASP A 239 -12.91 9.50 19.28
CA ASP A 239 -13.22 10.66 20.11
C ASP A 239 -13.39 11.93 19.27
N ALA A 240 -12.59 12.10 18.20
CA ALA A 240 -12.70 13.26 17.31
C ALA A 240 -13.93 13.25 16.39
N PHE A 241 -14.53 12.07 16.15
CA PHE A 241 -15.74 11.92 15.34
C PHE A 241 -17.04 12.21 16.11
N ARG A 242 -17.01 12.15 17.44
CA ARG A 242 -18.18 12.39 18.30
C ARG A 242 -18.61 13.85 18.28
#